data_AF-A0A945ZN86-F1
#
_entry.id   AF-A0A945ZN86-F1
#
_cell.length_a   1.000
_cell.length_b   1.000
_cell.length_c   1.000
_cell.angle_alpha   90.00
_cell.angle_beta   90.00
_cell.angle_gamma   90.00
#
_symmetry.space_group_name_H-M   'P 1'
#
loop_
_entity.id
_entity.type
_entity.pdbx_description
1 polymer ?
#
loop_
_entity_poly.entity_id
_entity_poly.type
_entity_poly.pdbx_seq_one_letter_code
_entity_poly.pdbx_strand_id
1 'polypeptide(L)'
;KRGEDGIVLLDQERCRAWRSCISACPYKKTYYNWNTGKSEKCILCFPRVETGQAPACFHSCVGRIRYLGVLLYDADKIEETAKRPDDELVDAQREMILDPFDENVIREAKKNGIADSTIKAAQDSPVYKFVKEWGIALPPHVEYRTLPMLFYVPPMLPVMSAQEGESVRSINEEFFPDFDKARAPIKYLAKMFGGGNESHLRYVLKKQSAIRTFRRAETVGDIDKIDAEKLLIEADCNPSEANDIYELTSLCTFEDRFVIPAAHREEAIEMMKDPLEHKQEAGFGFKEAPARGW
;
A
#
# COMPACT_ATOMS: atom_id res chain seq x y z
N LYS A 1 -12.89 7.38 11.26
CA LYS A 1 -12.15 7.44 9.98
C LYS A 1 -12.59 8.73 9.32
N ARG A 2 -11.66 9.53 8.80
CA ARG A 2 -11.99 10.74 8.03
C ARG A 2 -12.62 10.33 6.70
N GLY A 3 -13.62 11.08 6.23
CA GLY A 3 -14.36 10.74 5.02
C GLY A 3 -13.58 11.08 3.76
N GLU A 4 -12.84 12.18 3.81
CA GLU A 4 -12.12 12.81 2.70
C GLU A 4 -10.85 12.06 2.27
N ASP A 5 -10.12 11.45 3.21
CA ASP A 5 -8.81 10.82 2.95
C ASP A 5 -8.66 9.41 3.56
N GLY A 6 -9.67 8.95 4.30
CA GLY A 6 -9.66 7.65 4.97
C GLY A 6 -8.69 7.54 6.15
N ILE A 7 -8.03 8.61 6.59
CA ILE A 7 -7.10 8.58 7.72
C ILE A 7 -7.88 8.33 9.02
N VAL A 8 -7.40 7.38 9.82
CA VAL A 8 -7.98 7.06 11.13
C VAL A 8 -7.26 7.86 12.21
N LEU A 9 -7.97 8.73 12.93
CA LEU A 9 -7.43 9.52 14.04
C LEU A 9 -8.06 9.11 15.38
N LEU A 10 -7.35 9.38 16.47
CA LEU A 10 -7.89 9.36 17.83
C LEU A 10 -8.08 10.81 18.26
N ASP A 11 -9.34 11.20 18.44
CA ASP A 11 -9.70 12.52 18.93
C ASP A 11 -9.18 12.70 20.36
N GLN A 12 -8.26 13.65 20.53
CA GLN A 12 -7.60 13.89 21.81
C GLN A 12 -8.51 14.61 22.81
N GLU A 13 -9.56 15.30 22.39
CA GLU A 13 -10.52 15.95 23.30
C GLU A 13 -11.55 14.95 23.81
N ARG A 14 -11.99 14.04 22.93
CA ARG A 14 -12.98 13.00 23.27
C ARG A 14 -12.39 11.76 23.93
N CYS A 15 -11.08 11.55 23.85
CA CYS A 15 -10.43 10.38 24.43
C CYS A 15 -10.56 10.35 25.97
N ARG A 16 -11.25 9.31 26.48
CA ARG A 16 -11.47 9.05 27.93
C ARG A 16 -10.56 7.98 28.52
N ALA A 17 -9.43 7.69 27.86
CA ALA A 17 -8.44 6.77 28.40
C ALA A 17 -8.94 5.33 28.72
N TRP A 18 -9.98 4.83 28.06
CA TRP A 18 -10.49 3.46 28.28
C TRP A 18 -9.50 2.36 27.89
N ARG A 19 -8.52 2.68 27.03
CA ARG A 19 -7.46 1.78 26.54
C ARG A 19 -7.93 0.56 25.74
N SER A 20 -9.25 0.38 25.54
CA SER A 20 -9.81 -0.72 24.75
C SER A 20 -9.27 -0.74 23.31
N CYS A 21 -9.00 0.43 22.72
CA CYS A 21 -8.43 0.55 21.38
C CYS A 21 -7.03 -0.12 21.23
N ILE A 22 -6.25 -0.18 22.31
CA ILE A 22 -4.91 -0.78 22.30
C ILE A 22 -5.01 -2.29 22.13
N SER A 23 -5.90 -2.92 22.93
CA SER A 23 -6.17 -4.35 22.83
C SER A 23 -6.84 -4.70 21.50
N ALA A 24 -7.84 -3.90 21.09
CA ALA A 24 -8.63 -4.11 19.88
C ALA A 24 -7.81 -4.01 18.59
N CYS A 25 -6.81 -3.12 18.53
CA CYS A 25 -5.94 -3.04 17.34
C CYS A 25 -5.06 -4.29 17.24
N PRO A 26 -5.25 -5.16 16.23
CA PRO A 26 -4.49 -6.39 16.13
C PRO A 26 -3.01 -6.11 15.81
N TYR A 27 -2.73 -5.02 15.08
CA TYR A 27 -1.38 -4.55 14.77
C TYR A 27 -0.67 -3.80 15.90
N LYS A 28 -1.35 -3.55 17.03
CA LYS A 28 -0.81 -2.81 18.19
C LYS A 28 -0.21 -1.45 17.79
N LYS A 29 -0.91 -0.72 16.91
CA LYS A 29 -0.52 0.61 16.41
C LYS A 29 -1.20 1.78 17.13
N THR A 30 -1.77 1.49 18.30
CA THR A 30 -2.25 2.49 19.23
C THR A 30 -1.45 2.37 20.51
N TYR A 31 -0.93 3.49 20.99
CA TYR A 31 -0.02 3.58 22.10
C TYR A 31 -0.65 4.44 23.19
N TYR A 32 -0.52 4.01 24.45
CA TYR A 32 -0.98 4.82 25.58
C TYR A 32 0.10 5.84 25.95
N ASN A 33 -0.27 7.12 25.95
CA ASN A 33 0.57 8.16 26.52
C ASN A 33 0.33 8.21 28.03
N TRP A 34 1.32 7.75 28.80
CA TRP A 34 1.24 7.68 30.26
C TRP A 34 1.22 9.07 30.93
N ASN A 35 1.72 10.11 30.25
CA ASN A 35 1.73 11.48 30.78
C ASN A 35 0.38 12.17 30.58
N THR A 36 -0.13 12.19 29.34
CA THR A 36 -1.42 12.82 29.02
C THR A 36 -2.61 11.95 29.42
N GLY A 37 -2.35 10.68 29.71
CA GLY A 37 -3.38 9.69 30.01
C GLY A 37 -4.25 9.34 28.81
N LYS A 38 -3.90 9.73 27.58
CA LYS A 38 -4.70 9.51 26.36
C LYS A 38 -4.00 8.53 25.42
N SER A 39 -4.76 7.94 24.50
CA SER A 39 -4.19 7.05 23.48
C SER A 39 -3.87 7.83 22.21
N GLU A 40 -2.72 7.52 21.63
CA GLU A 40 -2.18 8.15 20.42
C GLU A 40 -1.86 7.07 19.38
N LYS A 41 -1.82 7.47 18.11
CA LYS A 41 -1.49 6.56 17.01
C LYS A 41 -0.84 7.34 15.87
N CYS A 42 -0.32 6.60 14.89
CA CYS A 42 0.08 7.19 13.61
C CYS A 42 -1.06 8.02 13.02
N ILE A 43 -0.78 9.28 12.68
CA ILE A 43 -1.74 10.22 12.10
C ILE A 43 -1.60 10.33 10.57
N LEU A 44 -0.82 9.43 9.95
CA LEU A 44 -0.39 9.44 8.54
C LEU A 44 0.17 10.80 8.09
N CYS A 45 0.73 11.58 9.02
CA CYS A 45 1.14 12.96 8.80
C CYS A 45 0.05 13.79 8.09
N PHE A 46 -1.22 13.68 8.50
CA PHE A 46 -2.32 14.38 7.83
C PHE A 46 -2.06 15.87 7.53
N PRO A 47 -1.37 16.67 8.39
CA PRO A 47 -1.08 18.07 8.04
C PRO A 47 -0.21 18.23 6.78
N ARG A 48 0.63 17.25 6.47
CA ARG A 48 1.43 17.19 5.25
C ARG A 48 0.60 16.67 4.08
N VAL A 49 -0.12 15.55 4.28
CA VAL A 49 -0.95 14.94 3.24
C VAL A 49 -1.99 15.92 2.71
N GLU A 50 -2.60 16.72 3.59
CA GLU A 50 -3.58 17.73 3.20
C GLU A 50 -3.05 18.81 2.27
N THR A 51 -1.72 18.99 2.22
CA THR A 51 -1.04 19.94 1.34
C THR A 51 -0.32 19.24 0.18
N GLY A 52 -0.69 17.98 -0.12
CA GLY A 52 -0.07 17.18 -1.18
C GLY A 52 1.35 16.71 -0.86
N GLN A 53 1.81 16.83 0.39
CA GLN A 53 3.16 16.45 0.78
C GLN A 53 3.23 15.01 1.29
N ALA A 54 4.30 14.31 0.90
CA ALA A 54 4.57 12.97 1.40
C ALA A 54 4.70 12.94 2.95
N PRO A 55 4.13 11.92 3.63
CA PRO A 55 4.34 11.71 5.05
C PRO A 55 5.82 11.63 5.41
N ALA A 56 6.20 12.05 6.62
CA ALA A 56 7.60 12.17 7.01
C ALA A 56 8.41 10.87 6.82
N CYS A 57 7.83 9.73 7.19
CA CYS A 57 8.49 8.43 7.05
C CYS A 57 8.53 7.90 5.60
N PHE A 58 7.72 8.46 4.69
CA PHE A 58 7.75 8.19 3.26
C PHE A 58 8.82 9.05 2.60
N HIS A 59 8.81 10.35 2.90
CA HIS A 59 9.80 11.33 2.44
C HIS A 59 11.23 10.95 2.86
N SER A 60 11.43 10.47 4.09
CA SER A 60 12.76 10.12 4.62
C SER A 60 13.22 8.69 4.26
N CYS A 61 12.50 7.97 3.40
CA CYS A 61 12.81 6.57 3.11
C CYS A 61 14.05 6.45 2.21
N VAL A 62 15.21 6.19 2.83
CA VAL A 62 16.51 6.05 2.15
C VAL A 62 16.49 4.95 1.08
N GLY A 63 15.90 3.79 1.39
CA GLY A 63 15.81 2.67 0.45
C GLY A 63 14.80 2.86 -0.68
N ARG A 64 14.10 3.99 -0.70
CA ARG A 64 13.10 4.37 -1.70
C ARG A 64 11.88 3.44 -1.89
N ILE A 65 11.68 2.48 -1.00
CA ILE A 65 10.66 1.41 -1.09
C ILE A 65 9.21 1.82 -0.77
N ARG A 66 8.91 3.10 -0.60
CA ARG A 66 7.58 3.56 -0.15
C ARG A 66 6.88 4.34 -1.24
N TYR A 67 5.61 4.00 -1.45
CA TYR A 67 4.73 4.59 -2.45
C TYR A 67 3.42 5.00 -1.78
N LEU A 68 2.87 6.15 -2.17
CA LEU A 68 1.59 6.65 -1.69
C LEU A 68 0.77 7.11 -2.89
N GLY A 69 -0.49 6.69 -2.92
CA GLY A 69 -1.42 6.96 -3.99
C GLY A 69 -2.85 6.71 -3.53
N VAL A 70 -3.81 7.32 -4.22
CA VAL A 70 -5.23 7.19 -3.90
C VAL A 70 -5.74 5.81 -4.32
N LEU A 71 -6.65 5.25 -3.53
CA LEU A 71 -7.46 4.09 -3.89
C LEU A 71 -8.93 4.45 -3.65
N LEU A 72 -9.74 4.39 -4.70
CA LEU A 72 -11.19 4.47 -4.58
C LEU A 72 -11.70 3.12 -4.11
N TYR A 73 -12.60 3.09 -3.14
CA TYR A 73 -13.17 1.85 -2.62
C TYR A 73 -14.66 2.03 -2.32
N ASP A 74 -15.41 0.95 -2.50
CA ASP A 74 -16.82 0.89 -2.13
C ASP A 74 -16.97 0.63 -0.63
N ALA A 75 -17.43 1.64 0.11
CA ALA A 75 -17.57 1.56 1.56
C ALA A 75 -18.70 0.60 1.99
N ASP A 76 -19.73 0.41 1.15
CA ASP A 76 -20.87 -0.44 1.48
C ASP A 76 -20.49 -1.93 1.46
N LYS A 77 -19.43 -2.28 0.71
CA LYS A 77 -18.90 -3.64 0.64
C LYS A 77 -17.99 -4.03 1.80
N ILE A 78 -17.58 -3.10 2.68
CA ILE A 78 -16.61 -3.37 3.75
C ILE A 78 -17.03 -4.55 4.63
N GLU A 79 -18.29 -4.58 5.08
CA GLU A 79 -18.77 -5.63 5.98
C GLU A 79 -18.79 -6.99 5.30
N GLU A 80 -19.26 -7.05 4.05
CA GLU A 80 -19.29 -8.27 3.25
C GLU A 80 -17.88 -8.80 2.99
N THR A 81 -16.97 -7.93 2.53
CA THR A 81 -15.56 -8.26 2.27
C THR A 81 -14.89 -8.78 3.54
N ALA A 82 -15.08 -8.12 4.69
CA ALA A 82 -14.47 -8.53 5.95
C ALA A 82 -15.00 -9.87 6.49
N LYS A 83 -16.14 -10.36 6.01
CA LYS A 83 -16.74 -11.65 6.39
C LYS A 83 -16.32 -12.82 5.49
N ARG A 84 -15.63 -12.57 4.37
CA ARG A 84 -15.17 -13.65 3.48
C ARG A 84 -14.21 -14.63 4.18
N PRO A 85 -14.12 -15.88 3.71
CA PRO A 85 -13.09 -16.83 4.13
C PRO A 85 -11.67 -16.27 3.99
N ASP A 86 -10.75 -16.71 4.86
CA ASP A 86 -9.40 -16.13 4.95
C ASP A 86 -8.60 -16.23 3.63
N ASP A 87 -8.80 -17.32 2.87
CA ASP A 87 -8.15 -17.60 1.60
C ASP A 87 -8.64 -16.71 0.44
N GLU A 88 -9.81 -16.08 0.59
CA GLU A 88 -10.43 -15.19 -0.41
C GLU A 88 -10.27 -13.70 -0.05
N LEU A 89 -9.81 -13.36 1.16
CA LEU A 89 -9.81 -11.98 1.65
C LEU A 89 -8.95 -11.02 0.82
N VAL A 90 -7.86 -11.51 0.22
CA VAL A 90 -7.00 -10.69 -0.65
C VAL A 90 -7.75 -10.25 -1.89
N ASP A 91 -8.38 -11.20 -2.57
CA ASP A 91 -9.12 -10.94 -3.80
C ASP A 91 -10.37 -10.12 -3.51
N ALA A 92 -11.11 -10.44 -2.44
CA ALA A 92 -12.27 -9.66 -2.01
C ALA A 92 -11.89 -8.20 -1.66
N GLN A 93 -10.74 -7.97 -1.02
CA GLN A 93 -10.27 -6.61 -0.75
C GLN A 93 -9.91 -5.87 -2.05
N ARG A 94 -9.32 -6.57 -3.04
CA ARG A 94 -9.05 -6.01 -4.37
C ARG A 94 -10.34 -5.71 -5.12
N GLU A 95 -11.36 -6.55 -5.04
CA GLU A 95 -12.68 -6.30 -5.66
C GLU A 95 -13.39 -5.08 -5.08
N MET A 96 -13.24 -4.84 -3.78
CA MET A 96 -13.75 -3.63 -3.11
C MET A 96 -13.05 -2.34 -3.59
N ILE A 97 -11.80 -2.45 -4.04
CA ILE A 97 -11.05 -1.34 -4.65
C ILE A 97 -11.52 -1.15 -6.10
N LEU A 98 -12.05 0.04 -6.38
CA LEU A 98 -12.70 0.40 -7.62
C LEU A 98 -11.69 0.85 -8.69
N ASP A 99 -12.05 0.64 -9.95
CA ASP A 99 -11.28 1.10 -11.09
C ASP A 99 -11.45 2.62 -11.30
N PRO A 100 -10.40 3.44 -11.17
CA PRO A 100 -10.49 4.90 -11.33
C PRO A 100 -10.65 5.34 -12.79
N PHE A 101 -10.57 4.42 -13.76
CA PHE A 101 -10.79 4.70 -15.19
C PHE A 101 -12.22 4.37 -15.65
N ASP A 102 -13.01 3.64 -14.86
CA ASP A 102 -14.41 3.33 -15.18
C ASP A 102 -15.27 4.59 -15.06
N GLU A 103 -15.97 4.94 -16.14
CA GLU A 103 -16.88 6.10 -16.21
C GLU A 103 -17.98 6.06 -15.14
N ASN A 104 -18.47 4.86 -14.78
CA ASN A 104 -19.46 4.71 -13.73
C ASN A 104 -18.88 5.03 -12.35
N VAL A 105 -17.66 4.55 -12.08
CA VAL A 105 -16.94 4.84 -10.84
C VAL A 105 -16.65 6.33 -10.73
N ILE A 106 -16.18 6.96 -11.81
CA ILE A 106 -15.92 8.41 -11.86
C ILE A 106 -17.20 9.19 -11.55
N ARG A 107 -18.32 8.83 -12.18
CA ARG A 107 -19.62 9.50 -11.97
C ARG A 107 -20.11 9.36 -10.53
N GLU A 108 -20.07 8.16 -9.96
CA GLU A 108 -20.49 7.95 -8.56
C GLU A 108 -19.51 8.57 -7.56
N ALA A 109 -18.21 8.59 -7.84
CA ALA A 109 -17.21 9.27 -7.01
C ALA A 109 -17.50 10.78 -6.92
N LYS A 110 -17.78 11.44 -8.05
CA LYS A 110 -18.17 12.87 -8.08
C LYS A 110 -19.46 13.12 -7.29
N LYS A 111 -20.45 12.24 -7.43
CA LYS A 111 -21.71 12.31 -6.69
C LYS A 111 -21.50 12.18 -5.17
N ASN A 112 -20.51 11.40 -4.75
CA ASN A 112 -20.08 11.26 -3.36
C ASN A 112 -19.14 12.39 -2.88
N GLY A 113 -18.97 13.47 -3.66
CA GLY A 113 -18.16 14.62 -3.27
C GLY A 113 -16.66 14.42 -3.41
N ILE A 114 -16.20 13.41 -4.16
CA ILE A 114 -14.77 13.24 -4.45
C ILE A 114 -14.37 14.23 -5.55
N ALA A 115 -13.41 15.10 -5.25
CA ALA A 115 -12.90 16.11 -6.17
C ALA A 115 -12.24 15.50 -7.42
N ASP A 116 -12.33 16.21 -8.55
CA ASP A 116 -11.70 15.81 -9.82
C ASP A 116 -10.18 15.59 -9.70
N SER A 117 -9.51 16.41 -8.87
CA SER A 117 -8.08 16.28 -8.55
C SER A 117 -7.76 14.93 -7.88
N THR A 118 -8.67 14.43 -7.04
CA THR A 118 -8.50 13.17 -6.29
C THR A 118 -8.77 11.98 -7.19
N ILE A 119 -9.76 12.08 -8.09
CA ILE A 119 -10.00 11.07 -9.13
C ILE A 119 -8.78 10.98 -10.06
N LYS A 120 -8.22 12.12 -10.49
CA LYS A 120 -7.01 12.15 -11.30
C LYS A 120 -5.81 11.53 -10.57
N ALA A 121 -5.63 11.87 -9.29
CA ALA A 121 -4.60 11.25 -8.45
C ALA A 121 -4.80 9.73 -8.25
N ALA A 122 -6.04 9.23 -8.31
CA ALA A 122 -6.34 7.80 -8.28
C ALA A 122 -5.96 7.11 -9.60
N GLN A 123 -6.19 7.76 -10.74
CA GLN A 123 -5.78 7.27 -12.07
C GLN A 123 -4.25 7.20 -12.19
N ASP A 124 -3.54 8.16 -11.60
CA ASP A 124 -2.07 8.20 -11.62
C ASP A 124 -1.45 7.44 -10.42
N SER A 125 -2.26 6.71 -9.64
CA SER A 125 -1.85 6.13 -8.35
C SER A 125 -0.85 4.98 -8.51
N PRO A 126 0.39 5.09 -7.98
CA PRO A 126 1.32 3.95 -7.99
C PRO A 126 0.79 2.78 -7.16
N VAL A 127 0.02 3.07 -6.10
CA VAL A 127 -0.56 2.04 -5.23
C VAL A 127 -1.64 1.24 -5.96
N TYR A 128 -2.45 1.89 -6.80
CA TYR A 128 -3.43 1.18 -7.63
C TYR A 128 -2.73 0.19 -8.56
N LYS A 129 -1.64 0.62 -9.24
CA LYS A 129 -0.83 -0.27 -10.09
C LYS A 129 -0.30 -1.48 -9.33
N PHE A 130 0.33 -1.27 -8.18
CA PHE A 130 0.88 -2.35 -7.36
C PHE A 130 -0.17 -3.34 -6.83
N VAL A 131 -1.35 -2.85 -6.43
CA VAL A 131 -2.38 -3.65 -5.74
C VAL A 131 -3.37 -4.29 -6.70
N LYS A 132 -3.81 -3.57 -7.73
CA LYS A 132 -4.87 -3.97 -8.66
C LYS A 132 -4.33 -4.40 -10.02
N GLU A 133 -3.55 -3.57 -10.69
CA GLU A 133 -3.10 -3.86 -12.06
C GLU A 133 -2.09 -5.02 -12.09
N TRP A 134 -1.02 -4.91 -11.31
CA TRP A 134 0.07 -5.89 -11.31
C TRP A 134 -0.19 -7.05 -10.34
N GLY A 135 -1.00 -6.81 -9.31
CA GLY A 135 -1.31 -7.80 -8.28
C GLY A 135 -0.11 -8.23 -7.42
N ILE A 136 0.97 -7.44 -7.39
CA ILE A 136 2.22 -7.79 -6.70
C ILE A 136 2.32 -7.26 -5.27
N ALA A 137 1.44 -6.35 -4.85
CA ALA A 137 1.36 -5.90 -3.46
C ALA A 137 0.22 -6.63 -2.73
N LEU A 138 0.55 -7.17 -1.55
CA LEU A 138 -0.33 -7.97 -0.71
C LEU A 138 -0.59 -7.29 0.64
N PRO A 139 -1.82 -7.42 1.19
CA PRO A 139 -2.14 -6.90 2.52
C PRO A 139 -1.47 -7.74 3.62
N PRO A 140 -0.93 -7.10 4.68
CA PRO A 140 -0.34 -7.80 5.81
C PRO A 140 -1.44 -8.26 6.79
N HIS A 141 -1.38 -9.52 7.20
CA HIS A 141 -2.33 -10.10 8.13
C HIS A 141 -3.81 -9.76 7.81
N VAL A 142 -4.22 -10.03 6.57
CA VAL A 142 -5.58 -9.70 6.10
C VAL A 142 -6.65 -10.48 6.89
N GLU A 143 -6.30 -11.64 7.45
CA GLU A 143 -7.12 -12.48 8.34
C GLU A 143 -7.57 -11.76 9.62
N TYR A 144 -6.97 -10.61 9.96
CA TYR A 144 -7.47 -9.75 11.04
C TYR A 144 -8.77 -9.03 10.69
N ARG A 145 -9.22 -9.10 9.43
CA ARG A 145 -10.52 -8.58 8.95
C ARG A 145 -10.70 -7.08 9.15
N THR A 146 -9.58 -6.35 9.26
CA THR A 146 -9.57 -4.88 9.34
C THR A 146 -9.43 -4.21 7.98
N LEU A 147 -9.28 -4.99 6.90
CA LEU A 147 -9.03 -4.54 5.52
C LEU A 147 -7.92 -3.46 5.45
N PRO A 148 -6.66 -3.83 5.76
CA PRO A 148 -5.58 -2.87 5.89
C PRO A 148 -5.30 -2.15 4.56
N MET A 149 -5.20 -0.83 4.59
CA MET A 149 -4.87 0.02 3.42
C MET A 149 -3.37 0.26 3.26
N LEU A 150 -2.54 -0.63 3.82
CA LEU A 150 -1.09 -0.65 3.63
C LEU A 150 -0.74 -2.01 3.04
N PHE A 151 -0.03 -2.02 1.93
CA PHE A 151 0.33 -3.23 1.20
C PHE A 151 1.84 -3.38 1.11
N TYR A 152 2.29 -4.62 0.95
CA TYR A 152 3.70 -4.96 0.85
C TYR A 152 3.94 -5.78 -0.40
N VAL A 153 4.97 -5.43 -1.17
CA VAL A 153 5.55 -6.35 -2.16
C VAL A 153 6.44 -7.33 -1.39
N PRO A 154 6.14 -8.64 -1.37
CA PRO A 154 6.94 -9.62 -0.65
C PRO A 154 8.38 -9.66 -1.17
N PRO A 155 9.38 -9.79 -0.29
CA PRO A 155 10.78 -9.80 -0.69
C PRO A 155 11.15 -11.10 -1.40
N MET A 156 11.96 -11.00 -2.45
CA MET A 156 12.70 -12.16 -2.96
C MET A 156 13.80 -12.52 -1.97
N LEU A 157 13.89 -13.80 -1.61
CA LEU A 157 14.91 -14.31 -0.70
C LEU A 157 15.98 -15.09 -1.48
N PRO A 158 17.23 -15.12 -0.99
CA PRO A 158 18.27 -15.95 -1.58
C PRO A 158 17.84 -17.42 -1.58
N VAL A 159 18.05 -18.10 -2.71
CA VAL A 159 17.93 -19.55 -2.79
C VAL A 159 19.12 -20.14 -2.05
N MET A 160 18.89 -21.15 -1.21
CA MET A 160 19.97 -21.88 -0.58
C MET A 160 20.76 -22.61 -1.66
N SER A 161 22.05 -22.26 -1.82
CA SER A 161 22.96 -22.99 -2.69
C SER A 161 23.10 -24.43 -2.20
N ALA A 162 22.78 -25.42 -3.03
CA ALA A 162 23.21 -26.78 -2.79
C ALA A 162 24.65 -26.95 -3.31
N GLN A 163 25.54 -27.44 -2.46
CA GLN A 163 26.91 -27.77 -2.84
C GLN A 163 26.96 -29.25 -3.25
N GLU A 164 27.22 -29.54 -4.52
CA GLU A 164 27.61 -30.87 -4.99
C GLU A 164 29.12 -30.87 -5.28
N GLY A 165 29.92 -31.41 -4.36
CA GLY A 165 31.38 -31.50 -4.50
C GLY A 165 32.10 -30.15 -4.42
N GLU A 166 33.07 -29.92 -5.31
CA GLU A 166 33.82 -28.65 -5.44
C GLU A 166 33.09 -27.59 -6.30
N SER A 167 31.97 -27.96 -6.93
CA SER A 167 31.20 -27.04 -7.77
C SER A 167 29.94 -26.55 -7.06
N VAL A 168 29.80 -25.23 -6.93
CA VAL A 168 28.51 -24.61 -6.62
C VAL A 168 27.69 -24.59 -7.90
N ARG A 169 26.87 -25.62 -8.14
CA ARG A 169 25.83 -25.55 -9.16
C ARG A 169 24.67 -24.74 -8.59
N SER A 170 24.39 -23.59 -9.20
CA SER A 170 23.06 -23.00 -9.08
C SER A 170 22.11 -24.01 -9.72
N ILE A 171 21.48 -24.86 -8.92
CA ILE A 171 20.43 -25.77 -9.39
C ILE A 171 19.39 -24.85 -10.02
N ASN A 172 19.30 -24.84 -11.34
CA ASN A 172 18.19 -24.32 -12.13
C ASN A 172 18.46 -24.72 -13.58
N GLU A 173 18.07 -25.96 -13.92
CA GLU A 173 17.72 -26.31 -15.30
C GLU A 173 16.35 -25.69 -15.68
N GLU A 174 15.58 -25.24 -14.69
CA GLU A 174 14.35 -24.45 -14.85
C GLU A 174 14.64 -22.95 -14.66
N PHE A 175 14.04 -22.12 -15.50
CA PHE A 175 14.23 -20.66 -15.52
C PHE A 175 13.76 -19.92 -14.25
N PHE A 176 12.90 -20.55 -13.44
CA PHE A 176 12.47 -20.00 -12.16
C PHE A 176 13.33 -20.56 -11.01
N PRO A 177 13.75 -19.73 -10.04
CA PRO A 177 14.32 -20.23 -8.80
C PRO A 177 13.31 -21.15 -8.11
N ASP A 178 13.77 -22.32 -7.65
CA ASP A 178 13.00 -23.18 -6.76
C ASP A 178 12.68 -22.40 -5.47
N PHE A 179 11.52 -21.76 -5.44
CA PHE A 179 11.10 -20.92 -4.33
C PHE A 179 10.95 -21.72 -3.02
N ASP A 180 10.78 -23.04 -3.11
CA ASP A 180 10.69 -23.93 -1.96
C ASP A 180 12.06 -24.16 -1.29
N LYS A 181 13.16 -23.86 -2.00
CA LYS A 181 14.54 -23.83 -1.47
C LYS A 181 15.00 -22.45 -1.01
N ALA A 182 14.10 -21.46 -0.97
CA ALA A 182 14.42 -20.14 -0.44
C ALA A 182 14.76 -20.21 1.06
N ARG A 183 15.64 -19.32 1.52
CA ARG A 183 16.11 -19.30 2.92
C ARG A 183 14.98 -19.16 3.96
N ALA A 184 13.90 -18.44 3.64
CA ALA A 184 12.71 -18.42 4.50
C ALA A 184 11.56 -19.17 3.81
N PRO A 185 10.79 -19.99 4.56
CA PRO A 185 9.68 -20.73 3.98
C PRO A 185 8.61 -19.82 3.39
N ILE A 186 8.12 -20.14 2.20
CA ILE A 186 6.99 -19.46 1.54
C ILE A 186 5.78 -19.41 2.48
N LYS A 187 5.47 -20.51 3.17
CA LYS A 187 4.39 -20.59 4.15
C LYS A 187 4.46 -19.52 5.25
N TYR A 188 5.68 -19.13 5.67
CA TYR A 188 5.85 -18.06 6.65
C TYR A 188 5.48 -16.69 6.07
N LEU A 189 5.98 -16.41 4.86
CA LEU A 189 5.67 -15.17 4.16
C LEU A 189 4.19 -15.09 3.79
N ALA A 190 3.55 -16.19 3.39
CA ALA A 190 2.12 -16.22 3.08
C ALA A 190 1.25 -15.92 4.31
N LYS A 191 1.64 -16.41 5.49
CA LYS A 191 0.94 -16.05 6.74
C LYS A 191 1.10 -14.57 7.09
N MET A 192 2.24 -13.96 6.75
CA MET A 192 2.47 -12.55 6.97
C MET A 192 1.74 -11.68 5.94
N PHE A 193 1.70 -12.14 4.68
CA PHE A 193 1.18 -11.44 3.51
C PHE A 193 0.17 -12.31 2.77
N GLY A 194 -1.09 -11.89 2.76
CA GLY A 194 -2.14 -12.60 2.03
C GLY A 194 -2.82 -13.75 2.78
N GLY A 195 -2.91 -13.69 4.11
CA GLY A 195 -3.84 -14.54 4.89
C GLY A 195 -3.46 -16.02 4.98
N GLY A 196 -2.22 -16.37 4.67
CA GLY A 196 -1.76 -17.76 4.58
C GLY A 196 -1.89 -18.37 3.18
N ASN A 197 -2.41 -17.65 2.20
CA ASN A 197 -2.56 -18.14 0.84
C ASN A 197 -1.22 -18.11 0.06
N GLU A 198 -0.63 -19.29 -0.12
CA GLU A 198 0.64 -19.43 -0.84
C GLU A 198 0.54 -19.13 -2.34
N SER A 199 -0.65 -19.22 -2.95
CA SER A 199 -0.82 -19.02 -4.40
C SER A 199 -0.53 -17.57 -4.78
N HIS A 200 -1.05 -16.60 -4.01
CA HIS A 200 -0.76 -15.18 -4.20
C HIS A 200 0.73 -14.89 -4.06
N LEU A 201 1.37 -15.45 -3.02
CA LEU A 201 2.79 -15.23 -2.81
C LEU A 201 3.63 -15.81 -3.96
N ARG A 202 3.31 -17.02 -4.43
CA ARG A 202 3.98 -17.65 -5.58
C ARG A 202 3.77 -16.85 -6.86
N TYR A 203 2.57 -16.34 -7.09
CA TYR A 203 2.27 -15.45 -8.21
C TYR A 203 3.21 -14.22 -8.18
N VAL A 204 3.31 -13.54 -7.04
CA VAL A 204 4.16 -12.35 -6.91
C VAL A 204 5.65 -12.69 -7.10
N LEU A 205 6.14 -13.78 -6.52
CA LEU A 205 7.54 -14.19 -6.66
C LEU A 205 7.89 -14.61 -8.09
N LYS A 206 6.99 -15.31 -8.78
CA LYS A 206 7.13 -15.65 -10.20
C LYS A 206 7.21 -14.40 -11.07
N LYS A 207 6.28 -13.45 -10.90
CA LYS A 207 6.25 -12.18 -11.65
C LYS A 207 7.54 -11.37 -11.41
N GLN A 208 7.98 -11.22 -10.15
CA GLN A 208 9.27 -10.56 -9.85
C GLN A 208 10.47 -11.25 -10.50
N SER A 209 10.51 -12.59 -10.51
CA SER A 209 11.60 -13.35 -11.13
C SER A 209 11.60 -13.17 -12.66
N ALA A 210 10.44 -13.26 -13.30
CA ALA A 210 10.31 -13.10 -14.75
C ALA A 210 10.74 -11.71 -15.22
N ILE A 211 10.35 -10.66 -14.51
CA ILE A 211 10.75 -9.27 -14.81
C ILE A 211 12.27 -9.09 -14.71
N ARG A 212 12.91 -9.69 -13.70
CA ARG A 212 14.37 -9.64 -13.56
C ARG A 212 15.08 -10.38 -14.70
N THR A 213 14.58 -11.53 -15.11
CA THR A 213 15.10 -12.29 -16.25
C THR A 213 14.96 -11.51 -17.54
N PHE A 214 13.79 -10.90 -17.77
CA PHE A 214 13.55 -10.02 -18.92
C PHE A 214 14.51 -8.84 -18.96
N ARG A 215 14.68 -8.14 -17.83
CA ARG A 215 15.66 -7.04 -17.74
C ARG A 215 17.10 -7.48 -17.97
N ARG A 216 17.47 -8.68 -17.54
CA ARG A 216 18.81 -9.24 -17.80
C ARG A 216 19.01 -9.55 -19.29
N ALA A 217 18.02 -10.12 -19.96
CA ALA A 217 18.06 -10.36 -21.40
C ALA A 217 18.25 -9.05 -22.19
N GLU A 218 17.63 -7.95 -21.75
CA GLU A 218 17.78 -6.65 -22.41
C GLU A 218 19.14 -5.97 -22.13
N THR A 219 19.65 -6.08 -20.91
CA THR A 219 20.83 -5.29 -20.47
C THR A 219 22.16 -6.03 -20.60
N VAL A 220 22.17 -7.35 -20.40
CA VAL A 220 23.37 -8.18 -20.45
C VAL A 220 23.47 -8.95 -21.78
N GLY A 221 22.32 -9.41 -22.30
CA GLY A 221 22.26 -10.17 -23.56
C GLY A 221 22.73 -11.63 -23.45
N ASP A 222 22.81 -12.17 -22.23
CA ASP A 222 23.20 -13.57 -21.96
C ASP A 222 22.00 -14.53 -21.89
N ILE A 223 20.79 -14.01 -22.09
CA ILE A 223 19.54 -14.77 -22.14
C ILE A 223 18.83 -14.40 -23.45
N ASP A 224 18.33 -15.42 -24.16
CA ASP A 224 17.58 -15.20 -25.39
C ASP A 224 16.27 -14.45 -25.10
N LYS A 225 15.95 -13.46 -25.94
CA LYS A 225 14.76 -12.61 -25.74
C LYS A 225 13.46 -13.41 -25.84
N ILE A 226 13.41 -14.42 -26.72
CA ILE A 226 12.23 -15.25 -26.91
C ILE A 226 11.95 -16.05 -25.63
N ASP A 227 13.00 -16.57 -24.99
CA ASP A 227 12.84 -17.31 -23.74
C ASP A 227 12.46 -16.38 -22.58
N ALA A 228 13.03 -15.17 -22.52
CA ALA A 228 12.64 -14.18 -21.53
C ALA A 228 11.16 -13.74 -21.67
N GLU A 229 10.67 -13.56 -22.90
CA GLU A 229 9.26 -13.22 -23.16
C GLU A 229 8.31 -14.38 -22.81
N LYS A 230 8.70 -15.64 -23.07
CA LYS A 230 7.92 -16.81 -22.60
C LYS A 230 7.74 -16.80 -21.08
N LEU A 231 8.79 -16.48 -20.33
CA LEU A 231 8.71 -16.41 -18.86
C LEU A 231 7.79 -15.30 -18.36
N LEU A 232 7.73 -14.16 -19.06
CA LEU A 232 6.77 -13.12 -18.76
C LEU A 232 5.34 -13.65 -18.94
N ILE A 233 5.06 -14.32 -20.05
CA ILE A 233 3.74 -14.92 -20.34
C ILE A 233 3.37 -15.95 -19.25
N GLU A 234 4.29 -16.83 -18.87
CA GLU A 234 4.07 -17.82 -17.80
C GLU A 234 3.81 -17.17 -16.43
N ALA A 235 4.31 -15.95 -16.22
CA ALA A 235 4.11 -15.16 -15.01
C ALA A 235 2.97 -14.13 -15.13
N ASP A 236 2.09 -14.29 -16.11
CA ASP A 236 0.94 -13.39 -16.36
C ASP A 236 1.38 -11.92 -16.51
N CYS A 237 2.45 -11.69 -17.26
CA CYS A 237 3.05 -10.39 -17.48
C CYS A 237 3.33 -10.19 -18.97
N ASN A 238 3.21 -8.96 -19.45
CA ASN A 238 3.63 -8.60 -20.80
C ASN A 238 4.86 -7.66 -20.74
N PRO A 239 5.60 -7.47 -21.86
CA PRO A 239 6.79 -6.62 -21.86
C PRO A 239 6.55 -5.17 -21.44
N SER A 240 5.39 -4.59 -21.79
CA SER A 240 5.05 -3.22 -21.37
C SER A 240 4.89 -3.13 -19.85
N GLU A 241 4.12 -4.06 -19.27
CA GLU A 241 3.94 -4.13 -17.82
C GLU A 241 5.27 -4.39 -17.09
N ALA A 242 6.13 -5.27 -17.62
CA ALA A 242 7.45 -5.51 -17.05
C ALA A 242 8.33 -4.24 -17.05
N ASN A 243 8.24 -3.42 -18.11
CA ASN A 243 8.90 -2.13 -18.18
C ASN A 243 8.35 -1.14 -17.15
N ASP A 244 7.03 -1.01 -17.05
CA ASP A 244 6.36 -0.12 -16.09
C ASP A 244 6.72 -0.47 -14.64
N ILE A 245 6.70 -1.77 -14.30
CA ILE A 245 7.12 -2.25 -12.98
C ILE A 245 8.58 -1.91 -12.73
N TYR A 246 9.47 -2.13 -13.69
CA TYR A 246 10.88 -1.77 -13.52
C TYR A 246 11.09 -0.27 -13.33
N GLU A 247 10.45 0.56 -14.15
CA GLU A 247 10.55 2.01 -14.03
C GLU A 247 10.12 2.47 -12.64
N LEU A 248 8.96 1.99 -12.17
CA LEU A 248 8.46 2.40 -10.86
C LEU A 248 9.24 1.80 -9.69
N THR A 249 9.86 0.63 -9.85
CA THR A 249 10.60 -0.03 -8.73
C THR A 249 12.08 0.34 -8.69
N SER A 250 12.68 0.69 -9.82
CA SER A 250 14.13 0.84 -9.97
C SER A 250 14.55 2.26 -10.36
N LEU A 251 13.74 2.97 -11.16
CA LEU A 251 14.07 4.31 -11.69
C LEU A 251 13.17 5.43 -11.17
N CYS A 252 12.15 5.10 -10.37
CA CYS A 252 11.13 6.04 -9.90
C CYS A 252 11.66 7.36 -9.38
N THR A 253 11.02 8.46 -9.77
CA THR A 253 11.26 9.79 -9.21
C THR A 253 10.59 9.97 -7.84
N PHE A 254 10.56 11.19 -7.31
CA PHE A 254 9.80 11.46 -6.09
C PHE A 254 8.29 11.50 -6.41
N GLU A 255 7.95 12.08 -7.56
CA GLU A 255 6.62 12.30 -8.09
C GLU A 255 5.95 10.99 -8.48
N ASP A 256 6.70 10.04 -9.07
CA ASP A 256 6.17 8.70 -9.39
C ASP A 256 5.77 7.92 -8.13
N ARG A 257 6.45 8.18 -7.00
CA ARG A 257 6.21 7.46 -5.75
C ARG A 257 5.08 8.05 -4.93
N PHE A 258 4.86 9.36 -5.02
CA PHE A 258 3.96 10.07 -4.12
C PHE A 258 2.98 10.91 -4.93
N VAL A 259 1.85 10.29 -5.28
CA VAL A 259 0.75 10.93 -5.98
C VAL A 259 -0.34 11.24 -4.96
N ILE A 260 -0.29 12.45 -4.40
CA ILE A 260 -1.10 12.87 -3.26
C ILE A 260 -1.90 14.11 -3.65
N PRO A 261 -3.25 14.03 -3.72
CA PRO A 261 -4.07 15.22 -3.96
C PRO A 261 -4.07 16.14 -2.74
N ALA A 262 -4.27 17.44 -2.97
CA ALA A 262 -4.53 18.36 -1.88
C ALA A 262 -5.91 18.06 -1.25
N ALA A 263 -6.06 18.24 0.06
CA ALA A 263 -7.27 17.83 0.77
C ALA A 263 -8.43 18.85 0.72
N HIS A 264 -8.46 19.71 -0.30
CA HIS A 264 -9.55 20.69 -0.56
C HIS A 264 -10.17 21.31 0.71
N ARG A 265 -9.31 21.73 1.66
CA ARG A 265 -9.73 22.17 3.01
C ARG A 265 -10.62 23.39 2.97
N GLU A 266 -10.48 24.20 1.92
CA GLU A 266 -11.31 25.34 1.62
C GLU A 266 -12.80 25.00 1.62
N GLU A 267 -13.19 23.84 1.06
CA GLU A 267 -14.60 23.43 0.96
C GLU A 267 -15.21 23.20 2.36
N ALA A 268 -14.47 22.53 3.25
CA ALA A 268 -14.91 22.29 4.62
C ALA A 268 -14.90 23.56 5.47
N ILE A 269 -13.93 24.46 5.24
CA ILE A 269 -13.84 25.73 5.97
C ILE A 269 -14.97 26.68 5.57
N GLU A 270 -15.33 26.73 4.28
CA GLU A 270 -16.38 27.58 3.74
C GLU A 270 -17.75 27.32 4.38
N MET A 271 -17.99 26.09 4.87
CA MET A 271 -19.20 25.76 5.64
C MET A 271 -19.30 26.49 6.99
N MET A 272 -18.18 26.99 7.53
CA MET A 272 -18.09 27.62 8.85
C MET A 272 -17.75 29.11 8.78
N LYS A 273 -16.80 29.51 7.92
CA LYS A 273 -16.41 30.91 7.71
C LYS A 273 -15.65 31.09 6.39
N ASP A 274 -15.36 32.34 6.03
CA ASP A 274 -14.54 32.65 4.85
C ASP A 274 -13.14 31.97 4.97
N PRO A 275 -12.74 31.13 4.00
CA PRO A 275 -11.42 30.51 3.98
C PRO A 275 -10.25 31.51 4.02
N LEU A 276 -10.40 32.70 3.45
CA LEU A 276 -9.34 33.74 3.48
C LEU A 276 -9.21 34.37 4.86
N GLU A 277 -10.33 34.62 5.54
CA GLU A 277 -10.34 35.06 6.93
C GLU A 277 -9.73 33.97 7.83
N HIS A 278 -10.12 32.70 7.65
CA HIS A 278 -9.51 31.57 8.36
C HIS A 278 -8.00 31.54 8.20
N LYS A 279 -7.50 31.73 6.97
CA LYS A 279 -6.07 31.74 6.68
C LYS A 279 -5.32 32.86 7.39
N GLN A 280 -5.91 34.04 7.55
CA GLN A 280 -5.29 35.18 8.24
C GLN A 280 -5.19 34.97 9.74
N GLU A 281 -6.18 34.28 10.33
CA GLU A 281 -6.26 34.05 11.77
C GLU A 281 -5.57 32.75 12.22
N ALA A 282 -5.33 31.82 11.29
CA ALA A 282 -4.72 30.53 11.59
C ALA A 282 -3.33 30.71 12.23
N GLY A 283 -3.14 30.09 13.40
CA GLY A 283 -1.90 30.16 14.17
C GLY A 283 -1.91 31.20 15.29
N PHE A 284 -2.90 32.10 15.33
CA PHE A 284 -3.15 32.96 16.49
C PHE A 284 -4.04 32.23 17.51
N GLY A 285 -3.56 32.12 18.75
CA GLY A 285 -4.27 31.44 19.83
C GLY A 285 -3.37 31.13 21.01
N PHE A 286 -3.94 30.48 22.03
CA PHE A 286 -3.19 30.02 23.20
C PHE A 286 -2.75 28.57 23.03
N LYS A 287 -1.51 28.27 23.43
CA LYS A 287 -1.03 26.89 23.52
C LYS A 287 -1.39 26.35 24.89
N GLU A 288 -2.32 25.41 24.94
CA GLU A 288 -2.61 24.68 26.17
C GLU A 288 -1.71 23.46 26.28
N ALA A 289 -1.17 23.22 27.48
CA ALA A 289 -0.47 21.97 27.74
C ALA A 289 -1.49 20.81 27.73
N PRO A 290 -1.12 19.64 27.20
CA PRO A 290 -2.03 18.51 27.19
C PRO A 290 -2.34 18.09 28.64
N ALA A 291 -3.58 18.32 29.05
CA ALA A 291 -4.07 17.94 30.37
C ALA A 291 -4.51 16.47 30.39
N ARG A 292 -4.32 15.83 31.54
CA ARG A 292 -4.84 14.48 31.77
C ARG A 292 -6.35 14.51 31.78
N GLY A 293 -6.96 13.82 30.82
CA GLY A 293 -8.42 13.67 30.77
C GLY A 293 -8.88 12.68 31.84
N TRP A 294 -9.92 13.07 32.59
CA TRP A 294 -10.69 12.19 33.46
C TRP A 294 -11.94 11.69 32.73
#